data_AF-A0A497ZPJ0-F1
#
_entry.id   AF-A0A497ZPJ0-F1
#
_cell.length_a   1.000
_cell.length_b   1.000
_cell.length_c   1.000
_cell.angle_alpha   90.00
_cell.angle_beta   90.00
_cell.angle_gamma   90.00
#
_symmetry.space_group_name_H-M   'P 1'
#
loop_
_entity.id
_entity.type
_entity.pdbx_description
1 polymer ?
#
loop_
_entity_poly.entity_id
_entity_poly.type
_entity_poly.pdbx_seq_one_letter_code
_entity_poly.pdbx_strand_id
1 'polypeptide(L)'
;MLRQAAVWAALVATLLIPVIAAAFSPYLAWREPIYILAGFAGIIGMCLLLLQPLLAGRWLPGLSPVNSRHWHRRCGLALVVSIVIHVIGLWITSPPDVVDALLFVSATPFSTWGVTAMWAGFAAAAMGVLRQRLSLRFRVWRLGHAGLASATMLGSLVHAMLIEGTMEVMTKTALCGLVLLASVRTLARLRVWEVHRR
;
A
#
# COMPACT_ATOMS: atom_id res chain seq x y z
N MET A 1 7.42 28.93 2.14
CA MET A 1 8.23 28.00 2.96
C MET A 1 7.40 27.37 4.08
N LEU A 2 6.75 28.14 4.95
CA LEU A 2 5.94 27.63 6.07
C LEU A 2 4.88 26.59 5.66
N ARG A 3 4.08 26.87 4.62
CA ARG A 3 3.07 25.91 4.10
C ARG A 3 3.68 24.59 3.64
N GLN A 4 4.85 24.63 2.98
CA GLN A 4 5.50 23.42 2.49
C GLN A 4 6.02 22.59 3.67
N ALA A 5 6.65 23.24 4.65
CA ALA A 5 7.08 22.60 5.89
C ALA A 5 5.90 21.95 6.63
N ALA A 6 4.77 22.64 6.74
CA ALA A 6 3.56 22.11 7.37
C ALA A 6 3.02 20.86 6.67
N VAL A 7 3.00 20.82 5.33
CA VAL A 7 2.56 19.63 4.57
C VAL A 7 3.50 18.45 4.79
N TRP A 8 4.81 18.67 4.77
CA TRP A 8 5.78 17.61 5.04
C TRP A 8 5.71 17.12 6.49
N ALA A 9 5.56 18.02 7.46
CA ALA A 9 5.38 17.67 8.86
C ALA A 9 4.09 16.84 9.06
N ALA A 10 2.98 17.25 8.45
CA ALA A 10 1.72 16.51 8.50
C ALA A 10 1.85 15.12 7.86
N LEU A 11 2.55 15.01 6.74
CA LEU A 11 2.83 13.71 6.10
C LEU A 11 3.65 12.82 7.03
N VAL A 12 4.77 13.33 7.57
CA VAL A 12 5.62 12.57 8.49
C VAL A 12 4.83 12.10 9.70
N ALA A 13 4.03 12.98 10.32
CA ALA A 13 3.16 12.63 11.43
C ALA A 13 2.15 11.53 11.03
N THR A 14 1.50 11.65 9.87
CA THR A 14 0.56 10.65 9.35
C THR A 14 1.20 9.27 9.20
N LEU A 15 2.47 9.20 8.81
CA LEU A 15 3.19 7.94 8.62
C LEU A 15 3.72 7.37 9.95
N LEU A 16 4.19 8.23 10.86
CA LEU A 16 4.82 7.79 12.12
C LEU A 16 3.81 7.44 13.21
N ILE A 17 2.71 8.19 13.32
CA ILE A 17 1.69 7.97 14.36
C ILE A 17 1.17 6.52 14.39
N PRO A 18 0.71 5.89 13.29
CA PRO A 18 0.23 4.51 13.33
C PRO A 18 1.33 3.50 13.69
N VAL A 19 2.58 3.76 13.29
CA VAL A 19 3.73 2.89 13.61
C VAL A 19 4.05 2.98 15.11
N ILE A 20 4.12 4.19 15.65
CA ILE A 20 4.37 4.43 17.07
C ILE A 20 3.22 3.86 17.91
N ALA A 21 1.96 4.13 17.55
CA ALA A 21 0.80 3.60 18.25
C ALA A 21 0.82 2.06 18.28
N ALA A 22 1.18 1.41 17.17
CA ALA A 22 1.32 -0.04 17.12
C ALA A 22 2.44 -0.56 18.01
N ALA A 23 3.54 0.20 18.18
CA ALA A 23 4.67 -0.19 19.03
C ALA A 23 4.34 -0.21 20.53
N PHE A 24 3.30 0.53 20.94
CA PHE A 24 2.77 0.53 22.31
C PHE A 24 1.52 -0.35 22.47
N SER A 25 1.16 -1.14 21.45
CA SER A 25 -0.06 -1.93 21.47
C SER A 25 0.06 -3.15 22.40
N PRO A 26 -0.95 -3.40 23.26
CA PRO A 26 -0.96 -4.59 24.12
C PRO A 26 -1.01 -5.91 23.32
N TYR A 27 -1.45 -5.88 22.07
CA TYR A 27 -1.44 -7.04 21.17
C TYR A 27 -0.03 -7.55 20.82
N LEU A 28 1.02 -6.79 21.14
CA LEU A 28 2.42 -7.22 21.02
C LEU A 28 2.87 -8.14 22.16
N ALA A 29 2.15 -8.15 23.29
CA ALA A 29 2.55 -8.95 24.44
C ALA A 29 2.67 -10.43 24.05
N TRP A 30 3.79 -11.05 24.43
CA TRP A 30 4.07 -12.47 24.21
C TRP A 30 4.21 -12.90 22.74
N ARG A 31 4.30 -11.94 21.81
CA ARG A 31 4.56 -12.24 20.39
C ARG A 31 6.04 -12.40 20.11
N GLU A 32 6.36 -13.36 19.26
CA GLU A 32 7.73 -13.57 18.80
C GLU A 32 8.22 -12.39 17.95
N PRO A 33 9.53 -12.08 17.95
CA PRO A 33 10.08 -10.97 17.17
C PRO A 33 9.76 -11.06 15.67
N ILE A 34 9.75 -12.27 15.08
CA ILE A 34 9.45 -12.46 13.66
C ILE A 34 7.99 -12.10 13.37
N TYR A 35 7.05 -12.50 14.24
CA TYR A 35 5.64 -12.14 14.12
C TYR A 35 5.44 -10.62 14.22
N ILE A 36 6.15 -9.97 15.15
CA ILE A 36 6.12 -8.52 15.31
C ILE A 36 6.63 -7.83 14.03
N LEU A 37 7.80 -8.24 13.52
CA LEU A 37 8.36 -7.70 12.28
C LEU A 37 7.43 -7.90 11.08
N ALA A 38 6.79 -9.07 10.97
CA ALA A 38 5.79 -9.35 9.95
C ALA A 38 4.62 -8.37 10.04
N GLY A 39 4.04 -8.20 11.24
CA GLY A 39 2.97 -7.23 11.48
C GLY A 39 3.35 -5.81 11.09
N PHE A 40 4.51 -5.33 11.54
CA PHE A 40 5.03 -3.98 11.21
C PHE A 40 5.30 -3.80 9.73
N ALA A 41 5.75 -4.83 9.00
CA ALA A 41 5.87 -4.77 7.55
C ALA A 41 4.50 -4.53 6.87
N GLY A 42 3.40 -5.03 7.43
CA GLY A 42 2.04 -4.70 6.99
C GLY A 42 1.70 -3.22 7.21
N ILE A 43 2.01 -2.67 8.40
CA ILE A 43 1.78 -1.26 8.75
C ILE A 43 2.57 -0.31 7.84
N ILE A 44 3.86 -0.63 7.64
CA ILE A 44 4.74 0.12 6.74
C ILE A 44 4.21 0.02 5.30
N GLY A 45 3.69 -1.14 4.89
CA GLY A 45 2.99 -1.31 3.62
C GLY A 45 1.84 -0.33 3.44
N MET A 46 0.98 -0.16 4.45
CA MET A 46 -0.12 0.81 4.41
C MET A 46 0.37 2.27 4.32
N CYS A 47 1.46 2.60 5.01
CA CYS A 47 2.12 3.91 4.92
C CYS A 47 2.66 4.18 3.51
N LEU A 48 3.31 3.19 2.91
CA LEU A 48 3.82 3.28 1.53
C LEU A 48 2.67 3.35 0.51
N LEU A 49 1.55 2.67 0.78
CA LEU A 49 0.35 2.73 -0.04
C LEU A 49 -0.28 4.13 -0.07
N LEU A 50 -0.22 4.89 1.04
CA LEU A 50 -0.61 6.31 1.05
C LEU A 50 0.31 7.17 0.17
N LEU A 51 1.62 6.91 0.19
CA LEU A 51 2.59 7.65 -0.60
C LEU A 51 2.40 7.44 -2.11
N GLN A 52 1.97 6.25 -2.55
CA GLN A 52 1.78 5.93 -3.97
C GLN A 52 0.93 6.96 -4.74
N PRO A 53 -0.33 7.22 -4.36
CA PRO A 53 -1.17 8.20 -5.05
C PRO A 53 -0.67 9.63 -4.86
N LEU A 54 -0.12 10.00 -3.69
CA LEU A 54 0.44 11.34 -3.47
C LEU A 54 1.58 11.65 -4.44
N LEU A 55 2.47 10.69 -4.67
CA LEU A 55 3.60 10.78 -5.59
C LEU A 55 3.17 10.67 -7.06
N ALA A 56 2.19 9.81 -7.37
CA ALA A 56 1.65 9.69 -8.73
C ALA A 56 0.91 10.97 -9.16
N GLY A 57 0.10 11.54 -8.26
CA GLY A 57 -0.68 12.76 -8.47
C GLY A 57 0.10 14.07 -8.30
N ARG A 58 1.37 14.00 -7.88
CA ARG A 58 2.25 15.16 -7.63
C ARG A 58 1.62 16.15 -6.63
N TRP A 59 1.15 15.62 -5.52
CA TRP A 59 0.51 16.40 -4.46
C TRP A 59 1.52 16.96 -3.45
N LEU A 60 2.73 16.39 -3.38
CA LEU A 60 3.76 16.82 -2.44
C LEU A 60 4.49 18.08 -2.95
N PRO A 61 4.62 19.13 -2.12
CA PRO A 61 5.22 20.38 -2.52
C PRO A 61 6.75 20.25 -2.69
N GLY A 62 7.30 20.98 -3.66
CA GLY A 62 8.74 21.08 -3.89
C GLY A 62 9.35 19.92 -4.69
N LEU A 63 8.58 18.87 -5.03
CA LEU A 63 9.07 17.79 -5.90
C LEU A 63 8.88 18.13 -7.38
N SER A 64 9.96 18.02 -8.14
CA SER A 64 9.87 18.06 -9.61
C SER A 64 9.08 16.86 -10.16
N PRO A 65 8.46 16.97 -11.35
CA PRO A 65 7.78 15.85 -11.99
C PRO A 65 8.62 14.58 -12.14
N VAL A 66 9.93 14.74 -12.36
CA VAL A 66 10.88 13.63 -12.53
C VAL A 66 11.15 12.96 -11.18
N ASN A 67 11.37 13.76 -10.13
CA ASN A 67 11.62 13.25 -8.79
C ASN A 67 10.40 12.53 -8.22
N SER A 68 9.20 13.07 -8.45
CA SER A 68 7.94 12.43 -8.04
C SER A 68 7.79 11.03 -8.64
N ARG A 69 8.16 10.85 -9.92
CA ARG A 69 8.14 9.52 -10.57
C ARG A 69 9.22 8.58 -10.04
N HIS A 70 10.41 9.08 -9.71
CA HIS A 70 11.46 8.26 -9.10
C HIS A 70 11.04 7.77 -7.72
N TRP A 71 10.53 8.67 -6.89
CA TRP A 71 10.04 8.31 -5.56
C TRP A 71 8.82 7.38 -5.62
N HIS A 72 7.87 7.60 -6.53
CA HIS A 72 6.76 6.68 -6.76
C HIS A 72 7.27 5.25 -7.03
N ARG A 73 8.25 5.09 -7.92
CA ARG A 73 8.87 3.78 -8.22
C ARG A 73 9.63 3.19 -7.02
N ARG A 74 10.42 3.99 -6.32
CA ARG A 74 11.19 3.53 -5.14
C ARG A 74 10.26 3.09 -4.01
N CYS A 75 9.24 3.89 -3.69
CA CYS A 75 8.20 3.51 -2.74
C CYS A 75 7.41 2.29 -3.20
N GLY A 76 7.22 2.12 -4.52
CA GLY A 76 6.54 0.94 -5.08
C GLY A 76 7.35 -0.33 -4.88
N LEU A 77 8.67 -0.25 -5.11
CA LEU A 77 9.58 -1.35 -4.81
C LEU A 77 9.65 -1.65 -3.31
N ALA A 78 9.73 -0.61 -2.47
CA ALA A 78 9.70 -0.77 -1.02
C ALA A 78 8.38 -1.42 -0.55
N LEU A 79 7.25 -1.08 -1.16
CA LEU A 79 5.95 -1.69 -0.87
C LEU A 79 5.96 -3.19 -1.20
N VAL A 80 6.49 -3.57 -2.37
CA VAL A 80 6.65 -4.98 -2.76
C VAL A 80 7.52 -5.73 -1.75
N VAL A 81 8.67 -5.16 -1.35
CA VAL A 81 9.54 -5.75 -0.33
C VAL A 81 8.82 -5.89 1.01
N SER A 82 8.06 -4.88 1.42
CA SER A 82 7.26 -4.90 2.66
C SER A 82 6.23 -6.04 2.64
N ILE A 83 5.54 -6.25 1.52
CA ILE A 83 4.58 -7.34 1.36
C ILE A 83 5.29 -8.70 1.44
N VAL A 84 6.45 -8.85 0.80
CA VAL A 84 7.23 -10.09 0.85
C VAL A 84 7.69 -10.39 2.28
N ILE A 85 8.22 -9.39 3.01
CA ILE A 85 8.61 -9.56 4.42
C ILE A 85 7.40 -9.93 5.29
N HIS A 86 6.26 -9.26 5.07
CA HIS A 86 5.02 -9.56 5.79
C HIS A 86 4.60 -11.02 5.60
N VAL A 87 4.50 -11.48 4.35
CA VAL A 87 4.04 -12.84 4.03
C VAL A 87 5.04 -13.91 4.45
N ILE A 88 6.34 -13.69 4.23
CA ILE A 88 7.39 -14.65 4.68
C ILE A 88 7.42 -14.72 6.21
N GLY A 89 7.33 -13.59 6.91
CA GLY A 89 7.28 -13.58 8.36
C GLY A 89 6.07 -14.35 8.91
N LEU A 90 4.89 -14.13 8.32
CA LEU A 90 3.69 -14.92 8.64
C LEU A 90 3.84 -16.40 8.28
N TRP A 91 4.50 -16.72 7.16
CA TRP A 91 4.75 -18.12 6.77
C TRP A 91 5.62 -18.83 7.80
N ILE A 92 6.64 -18.16 8.34
CA ILE A 92 7.52 -18.74 9.36
C ILE A 92 6.74 -18.98 10.67
N THR A 93 5.90 -18.02 11.08
CA THR A 93 5.21 -18.09 12.38
C THR A 93 3.92 -18.92 12.34
N SER A 94 3.29 -19.04 11.19
CA SER A 94 2.00 -19.74 11.00
C SER A 94 1.88 -20.31 9.57
N PRO A 95 2.71 -21.31 9.18
CA PRO A 95 2.71 -21.84 7.81
C PRO A 95 1.34 -22.35 7.32
N PRO A 96 0.56 -23.13 8.11
CA PRO A 96 -0.74 -23.63 7.65
C PRO A 96 -1.71 -22.51 7.28
N ASP A 97 -1.78 -21.45 8.09
CA ASP A 97 -2.68 -20.31 7.84
C ASP A 97 -2.32 -19.58 6.54
N VAL A 98 -1.02 -19.47 6.22
CA VAL A 98 -0.58 -18.85 4.97
C VAL A 98 -0.86 -19.74 3.77
N VAL A 99 -0.70 -21.06 3.90
CA VAL A 99 -1.09 -22.01 2.83
C VAL A 99 -2.59 -21.91 2.55
N ASP A 100 -3.42 -21.92 3.60
CA ASP A 100 -4.88 -21.80 3.47
C ASP A 100 -5.29 -20.47 2.84
N ALA A 101 -4.62 -19.39 3.20
CA ALA A 101 -4.82 -18.07 2.60
C ALA A 101 -4.44 -18.03 1.10
N LEU A 102 -3.28 -18.56 0.73
CA LEU A 102 -2.79 -18.54 -0.65
C LEU A 102 -3.60 -19.45 -1.59
N LEU A 103 -4.14 -20.55 -1.06
CA LEU A 103 -4.94 -21.51 -1.81
C LEU A 103 -6.46 -21.24 -1.72
N PHE A 104 -6.90 -20.27 -0.91
CA PHE A 104 -8.30 -19.95 -0.65
C PHE A 104 -9.15 -21.15 -0.18
N VAL A 105 -8.58 -22.03 0.64
CA VAL A 105 -9.28 -23.24 1.14
C VAL A 105 -10.11 -22.92 2.38
N SER A 106 -9.44 -22.46 3.44
CA SER A 106 -10.02 -22.09 4.75
C SER A 106 -9.59 -20.68 5.17
N ALA A 107 -9.36 -19.81 4.19
CA ALA A 107 -8.87 -18.46 4.42
C ALA A 107 -9.86 -17.62 5.25
N THR A 108 -9.35 -16.94 6.28
CA THR A 108 -10.12 -15.90 6.97
C THR A 108 -10.50 -14.79 5.97
N PRO A 109 -11.63 -14.09 6.18
CA PRO A 109 -12.07 -13.04 5.25
C PRO A 109 -11.01 -11.96 5.01
N PHE A 110 -10.28 -11.54 6.06
CA PHE A 110 -9.21 -10.56 5.89
C PHE A 110 -8.07 -11.11 5.02
N SER A 111 -7.66 -12.37 5.19
CA SER A 111 -6.58 -12.97 4.40
C SER A 111 -6.92 -13.07 2.91
N THR A 112 -8.18 -13.37 2.57
CA THR A 112 -8.65 -13.38 1.18
C THR A 112 -8.44 -12.04 0.48
N TRP A 113 -8.78 -10.94 1.16
CA TRP A 113 -8.52 -9.58 0.64
C TRP A 113 -7.03 -9.25 0.60
N GLY A 114 -6.25 -9.68 1.58
CA GLY A 114 -4.81 -9.48 1.64
C GLY A 114 -4.07 -10.16 0.49
N VAL A 115 -4.36 -11.44 0.23
CA VAL A 115 -3.77 -12.21 -0.89
C VAL A 115 -4.18 -11.63 -2.23
N THR A 116 -5.45 -11.25 -2.40
CA THR A 116 -5.93 -10.59 -3.62
C THR A 116 -5.20 -9.27 -3.87
N ALA A 117 -5.05 -8.43 -2.82
CA ALA A 117 -4.32 -7.18 -2.90
C ALA A 117 -2.84 -7.38 -3.21
N MET A 118 -2.19 -8.39 -2.61
CA MET A 118 -0.80 -8.75 -2.86
C MET A 118 -0.58 -9.06 -4.35
N TRP A 119 -1.35 -9.98 -4.92
CA TRP A 119 -1.19 -10.36 -6.31
C TRP A 119 -1.48 -9.21 -7.27
N ALA A 120 -2.51 -8.41 -7.00
CA ALA A 120 -2.77 -7.18 -7.75
C ALA A 120 -1.59 -6.19 -7.66
N GLY A 121 -0.98 -6.06 -6.48
CA GLY A 121 0.16 -5.19 -6.24
C GLY A 121 1.42 -5.63 -6.99
N PHE A 122 1.71 -6.94 -6.96
CA PHE A 122 2.81 -7.52 -7.74
C PHE A 122 2.59 -7.36 -9.24
N ALA A 123 1.38 -7.58 -9.74
CA ALA A 123 1.04 -7.33 -11.14
C ALA A 123 1.18 -5.84 -11.51
N ALA A 124 0.74 -4.92 -10.65
CA ALA A 124 0.89 -3.48 -10.87
C ALA A 124 2.38 -3.07 -10.93
N ALA A 125 3.20 -3.59 -10.03
CA ALA A 125 4.64 -3.36 -9.99
C ALA A 125 5.34 -3.94 -11.23
N ALA A 126 4.98 -5.17 -11.63
CA ALA A 126 5.50 -5.81 -12.83
C ALA A 126 5.16 -5.00 -14.09
N MET A 127 3.93 -4.51 -14.23
CA MET A 127 3.55 -3.59 -15.32
C MET A 127 4.39 -2.29 -15.31
N GLY A 128 4.75 -1.80 -14.13
CA GLY A 128 5.60 -0.61 -13.98
C GLY A 128 7.03 -0.85 -14.44
N VAL A 129 7.64 -1.96 -14.01
CA VAL A 129 9.04 -2.33 -14.31
C VAL A 129 9.19 -2.80 -15.76
N LEU A 130 8.28 -3.65 -16.23
CA LEU A 130 8.32 -4.25 -17.57
C LEU A 130 7.66 -3.37 -18.63
N ARG A 131 7.28 -2.14 -18.30
CA ARG A 131 6.59 -1.22 -19.22
C ARG A 131 7.27 -1.13 -20.60
N GLN A 132 8.60 -1.02 -20.62
CA GLN A 132 9.37 -0.89 -21.87
C GLN A 132 9.45 -2.20 -22.65
N ARG A 133 9.32 -3.36 -21.98
CA ARG A 133 9.40 -4.69 -22.60
C ARG A 133 8.05 -5.21 -23.09
N LEU A 134 6.96 -4.87 -22.41
CA LEU A 134 5.63 -5.39 -22.74
C LEU A 134 5.03 -4.77 -24.02
N SER A 135 5.62 -3.70 -24.57
CA SER A 135 5.15 -3.01 -25.79
C SER A 135 3.66 -2.65 -25.81
N LEU A 136 3.03 -2.55 -24.62
CA LEU A 136 1.61 -2.28 -24.50
C LEU A 136 1.29 -0.87 -24.99
N ARG A 137 0.16 -0.74 -25.68
CA ARG A 137 -0.43 0.57 -25.97
C ARG A 137 -0.55 1.36 -24.66
N PHE A 138 -0.17 2.63 -24.67
CA PHE A 138 -0.19 3.48 -23.48
C PHE A 138 -1.53 3.45 -22.74
N ARG A 139 -2.65 3.38 -23.49
CA ARG A 139 -4.00 3.23 -22.94
C ARG A 139 -4.15 1.96 -22.09
N VAL A 140 -3.75 0.80 -22.63
CA VAL A 140 -3.86 -0.49 -21.93
C VAL A 140 -2.96 -0.49 -20.70
N TRP A 141 -1.74 0.02 -20.84
CA TRP A 141 -0.82 0.14 -19.70
C TRP A 141 -1.40 1.04 -18.59
N ARG A 142 -1.92 2.23 -18.95
CA ARG A 142 -2.47 3.19 -17.99
C ARG A 142 -3.70 2.64 -17.26
N LEU A 143 -4.64 2.06 -18.00
CA LEU A 143 -5.87 1.50 -17.41
C LEU A 143 -5.56 0.25 -16.59
N GLY A 144 -4.72 -0.66 -17.10
CA GLY A 144 -4.34 -1.88 -16.38
C GLY A 144 -3.58 -1.56 -15.09
N HIS A 145 -2.57 -0.69 -15.13
CA HIS A 145 -1.84 -0.31 -13.93
C HIS A 145 -2.71 0.40 -12.91
N ALA A 146 -3.57 1.34 -13.34
CA ALA A 146 -4.48 2.03 -12.43
C ALA A 146 -5.56 1.11 -11.85
N GLY A 147 -6.07 0.16 -12.64
CA GLY A 147 -7.02 -0.86 -12.18
C GLY A 147 -6.40 -1.78 -11.13
N LEU A 148 -5.22 -2.33 -11.41
CA LEU A 148 -4.49 -3.17 -10.47
C LEU A 148 -4.08 -2.41 -9.20
N ALA A 149 -3.63 -1.16 -9.33
CA ALA A 149 -3.33 -0.31 -8.18
C ALA A 149 -4.59 -0.02 -7.35
N SER A 150 -5.75 0.14 -7.99
CA SER A 150 -7.03 0.33 -7.29
C SER A 150 -7.47 -0.94 -6.56
N ALA A 151 -7.32 -2.12 -7.19
CA ALA A 151 -7.60 -3.41 -6.56
C ALA A 151 -6.67 -3.69 -5.36
N THR A 152 -5.37 -3.39 -5.52
CA THR A 152 -4.37 -3.43 -4.43
C THR A 152 -4.81 -2.53 -3.29
N MET A 153 -5.17 -1.29 -3.59
CA MET A 153 -5.55 -0.31 -2.59
C MET A 153 -6.83 -0.72 -1.85
N LEU A 154 -7.91 -1.04 -2.56
CA LEU A 154 -9.18 -1.43 -1.92
C LEU A 154 -9.03 -2.72 -1.13
N GLY A 155 -8.37 -3.73 -1.69
CA GLY A 155 -8.14 -5.00 -1.00
C GLY A 155 -7.30 -4.82 0.27
N SER A 156 -6.24 -4.01 0.23
CA SER A 156 -5.44 -3.70 1.42
C SER A 156 -6.23 -2.93 2.49
N LEU A 157 -7.13 -2.01 2.09
CA LEU A 157 -7.99 -1.30 3.04
C LEU A 157 -8.96 -2.26 3.73
N VAL A 158 -9.64 -3.12 2.96
CA VAL A 158 -10.57 -4.11 3.53
C VAL A 158 -9.83 -5.11 4.41
N HIS A 159 -8.68 -5.62 3.95
CA HIS A 159 -7.80 -6.48 4.71
C HIS A 159 -7.44 -5.86 6.07
N ALA A 160 -6.92 -4.62 6.08
CA ALA A 160 -6.52 -3.93 7.30
C ALA A 160 -7.71 -3.64 8.23
N MET A 161 -8.86 -3.21 7.69
CA MET A 161 -10.03 -2.85 8.48
C MET A 161 -10.69 -4.07 9.14
N LEU A 162 -10.58 -5.26 8.54
CA LEU A 162 -11.08 -6.51 9.12
C LEU A 162 -10.15 -7.11 10.18
N ILE A 163 -8.92 -6.63 10.31
CA ILE A 163 -7.97 -7.11 11.31
C ILE A 163 -8.17 -6.37 12.63
N GLU A 164 -8.40 -7.11 13.69
CA GLU A 164 -8.20 -6.65 15.06
C GLU A 164 -6.79 -7.07 15.52
N GLY A 165 -5.94 -6.10 15.85
CA GLY A 165 -4.52 -6.38 16.09
C GLY A 165 -3.72 -5.15 16.50
N THR A 166 -2.41 -5.18 16.23
CA THR A 166 -1.44 -4.19 16.76
C THR A 166 -1.75 -2.74 16.36
N MET A 167 -2.26 -2.53 15.15
CA MET A 167 -2.74 -1.21 14.74
C MET A 167 -4.05 -0.86 15.46
N GLU A 168 -3.94 0.11 16.37
CA GLU A 168 -5.07 0.74 17.06
C GLU A 168 -6.11 1.29 16.06
N VAL A 169 -7.39 1.22 16.43
CA VAL A 169 -8.54 1.45 15.54
C VAL A 169 -8.56 2.85 14.94
N MET A 170 -8.35 3.90 15.74
CA MET A 170 -8.40 5.29 15.29
C MET A 170 -7.30 5.58 14.27
N THR A 171 -6.05 5.27 14.59
CA THR A 171 -4.91 5.53 13.69
C THR A 171 -5.00 4.71 12.40
N LYS A 172 -5.45 3.46 12.48
CA LYS A 172 -5.74 2.59 11.34
C LYS A 172 -6.82 3.16 10.44
N THR A 173 -7.96 3.54 11.02
CA THR A 173 -9.10 4.08 10.26
C THR A 173 -8.74 5.40 9.60
N ALA A 174 -8.03 6.28 10.31
CA ALA A 174 -7.54 7.55 9.76
C ALA A 174 -6.58 7.32 8.58
N LEU A 175 -5.60 6.42 8.72
CA LEU A 175 -4.67 6.09 7.63
C LEU A 175 -5.42 5.52 6.43
N CYS A 176 -6.37 4.60 6.64
CA CYS A 176 -7.18 4.03 5.56
C CYS A 176 -8.01 5.10 4.83
N GLY A 177 -8.65 6.01 5.58
CA GLY A 177 -9.40 7.13 5.01
C GLY A 177 -8.51 8.06 4.16
N LEU A 178 -7.29 8.34 4.62
CA LEU A 178 -6.32 9.16 3.86
C LEU A 178 -5.83 8.45 2.60
N VAL A 179 -5.56 7.13 2.65
CA VAL A 179 -5.20 6.33 1.48
C VAL A 179 -6.32 6.39 0.44
N LEU A 180 -7.57 6.18 0.85
CA LEU A 180 -8.74 6.24 -0.03
C LEU A 180 -8.89 7.63 -0.64
N LEU A 181 -8.85 8.68 0.18
CA LEU A 181 -9.00 10.07 -0.28
C LEU A 181 -7.90 10.47 -1.26
N ALA A 182 -6.64 10.18 -0.94
CA ALA A 182 -5.50 10.48 -1.80
C ALA A 182 -5.61 9.73 -3.14
N SER A 183 -6.03 8.47 -3.10
CA SER A 183 -6.21 7.63 -4.29
C SER A 183 -7.33 8.17 -5.20
N VAL A 184 -8.52 8.40 -4.65
CA VAL A 184 -9.67 8.93 -5.41
C VAL A 184 -9.33 10.28 -6.03
N ARG A 185 -8.76 11.22 -5.25
CA ARG A 185 -8.36 12.53 -5.76
C ARG A 185 -7.31 12.44 -6.87
N THR A 186 -6.37 11.49 -6.74
CA THR A 186 -5.33 11.28 -7.75
C THR A 186 -5.90 10.70 -9.04
N LEU A 187 -6.74 9.66 -8.95
CA LEU A 187 -7.40 9.06 -10.10
C LEU A 187 -8.28 10.09 -10.83
N ALA A 188 -9.01 10.92 -10.07
CA ALA A 188 -9.84 11.99 -10.62
C ALA A 188 -9.01 13.10 -11.30
N ARG A 189 -7.95 13.59 -10.64
CA ARG A 189 -7.05 14.60 -11.21
C ARG A 189 -6.36 14.11 -12.48
N LEU A 190 -5.91 12.86 -12.48
CA LEU A 190 -5.27 12.27 -13.64
C LEU A 190 -6.27 11.91 -14.73
N ARG A 191 -7.59 11.95 -14.45
CA ARG A 191 -8.68 11.55 -15.35
C ARG A 191 -8.37 10.24 -16.05
N VAL A 192 -8.08 9.20 -15.27
CA VAL A 192 -7.57 7.92 -15.78
C VAL A 192 -8.48 7.31 -16.87
N TRP A 193 -9.77 7.61 -16.78
CA TRP A 193 -10.85 7.18 -17.68
C TRP A 193 -10.97 8.06 -18.94
N GLU A 194 -10.61 9.35 -18.87
CA GLU A 194 -10.52 10.18 -20.07
C GLU A 194 -9.26 9.82 -20.83
N VAL A 195 -9.44 9.05 -21.90
CA VAL A 195 -8.39 8.74 -22.85
C VAL A 195 -8.83 9.30 -24.20
N HIS A 196 -8.67 10.61 -24.40
CA HIS A 196 -8.89 11.21 -25.72
C HIS A 196 -7.99 10.53 -26.75
N ARG A 197 -8.58 10.15 -27.90
CA ARG A 197 -7.83 9.72 -29.09
C ARG A 197 -6.98 10.92 -29.53
N ARG A 198 -5.68 10.84 -29.35
CA ARG A 198 -4.71 11.54 -30.19
C ARG A 198 -3.94 10.47 -30.93
#